data_AF-A0A1C5MSX5-F1
#
_entry.id   AF-A0A1C5MSX5-F1
#
_cell.length_a   1.000
_cell.length_b   1.000
_cell.length_c   1.000
_cell.angle_alpha   90.00
_cell.angle_beta   90.00
_cell.angle_gamma   90.00
#
_symmetry.space_group_name_H-M   'P 1'
#
loop_
_entity.id
_entity.type
_entity.pdbx_description
1 polymer ?
#
loop_
_entity_poly.entity_id
_entity_poly.type
_entity_poly.pdbx_seq_one_letter_code
_entity_poly.pdbx_strand_id
1 'polypeptide(L)'
;MSEIDEAKKRIEKRRKPLNDHNFKKLYNSMIRLMVMMIVVLGSLIVLKNPELEKNIFNGAHLQKVITYLSQTVLDFLPEDMQVSQDVSYTKLKGNYYQGNSNQVVALKLGKITRINKDQVKMIDEKGVEITFSSLKDIQVKEKQEVKQGDVIATYQQKFRMTFRYLGKNITYQEYLGM
;
A
#
# COMPACT_ATOMS: atom_id res chain seq x y z
N MET A 1 18.57 -53.82 24.08
CA MET A 1 18.36 -52.40 23.73
C MET A 1 18.85 -52.24 22.31
N SER A 2 18.02 -51.75 21.38
CA SER A 2 18.31 -51.81 19.94
C SER A 2 19.35 -50.76 19.55
N GLU A 3 20.33 -51.12 18.71
CA GLU A 3 21.30 -50.18 18.12
C GLU A 3 20.60 -49.00 17.41
N ILE A 4 19.38 -49.25 16.92
CA ILE A 4 18.50 -48.26 16.31
C ILE A 4 18.10 -47.17 17.32
N ASP A 5 17.90 -47.50 18.59
CA ASP A 5 17.57 -46.53 19.64
C ASP A 5 18.77 -45.66 20.00
N GLU A 6 19.97 -46.23 19.99
CA GLU A 6 21.20 -45.48 20.24
C GLU A 6 21.51 -44.52 19.07
N ALA A 7 21.30 -44.98 17.83
CA ALA A 7 21.41 -44.15 16.64
C ALA A 7 20.38 -43.00 16.67
N LYS A 8 19.12 -43.27 17.02
CA LYS A 8 18.07 -42.24 17.19
C LYS A 8 18.47 -41.20 18.25
N LYS A 9 18.97 -41.62 19.40
CA LYS A 9 19.42 -40.74 20.48
C LYS A 9 20.60 -39.83 20.07
N ARG A 10 21.50 -40.33 19.20
CA ARG A 10 22.60 -39.53 18.63
C ARG A 10 22.11 -38.52 17.59
N ILE A 11 21.11 -38.87 16.79
CA ILE A 11 20.49 -37.97 15.80
C ILE A 11 19.71 -36.85 16.50
N GLU A 12 18.97 -37.17 17.56
CA GLU A 12 18.20 -36.21 18.34
C GLU A 12 19.10 -35.20 19.08
N LYS A 13 20.25 -35.64 19.63
CA LYS A 13 21.28 -34.75 20.18
C LYS A 13 21.86 -33.76 19.15
N ARG A 14 21.85 -34.11 17.86
CA ARG A 14 22.31 -33.23 16.76
C ARG A 14 21.20 -32.32 16.23
N ARG A 15 19.92 -32.65 16.48
CA ARG A 15 18.76 -31.80 16.19
C ARG A 15 18.53 -30.77 17.31
N LYS A 16 19.58 -30.09 17.76
CA LYS A 16 19.34 -28.80 18.42
C LYS A 16 18.83 -27.85 17.33
N PRO A 17 17.65 -27.21 17.49
CA PRO A 17 17.27 -26.16 16.56
C PRO A 17 18.41 -25.15 16.53
N LEU A 18 18.83 -24.73 15.33
CA LEU A 18 19.81 -23.66 15.20
C LEU A 18 19.36 -22.52 16.11
N ASN A 19 20.28 -22.01 16.93
CA ASN A 19 19.95 -21.09 18.00
C ASN A 19 19.49 -19.74 17.41
N ASP A 20 18.21 -19.67 17.06
CA ASP A 20 17.53 -18.56 16.38
C ASP A 20 17.76 -17.23 17.06
N HIS A 21 17.95 -17.23 18.38
CA HIS A 21 18.17 -16.02 19.14
C HIS A 21 19.48 -15.31 18.77
N ASN A 22 20.55 -16.07 18.51
CA ASN A 22 21.84 -15.51 18.12
C ASN A 22 21.82 -15.04 16.66
N PHE A 23 21.15 -15.77 15.76
CA PHE A 23 20.97 -15.35 14.37
C PHE A 23 20.11 -14.10 14.25
N LYS A 24 19.03 -13.99 15.02
CA LYS A 24 18.17 -12.80 15.05
C LYS A 24 18.92 -11.55 15.56
N LYS A 25 19.78 -11.71 16.58
CA LYS A 25 20.62 -10.62 17.08
C LYS A 25 21.67 -10.19 16.05
N LEU A 26 22.30 -11.15 15.38
CA LEU A 26 23.28 -10.88 14.31
C LEU A 26 22.62 -10.18 13.12
N TYR A 27 21.47 -10.68 12.67
CA TYR A 27 20.70 -10.10 11.58
C TYR A 27 20.30 -8.65 11.87
N ASN A 28 19.73 -8.39 13.05
CA ASN A 28 19.39 -7.03 13.47
C ASN A 28 20.61 -6.11 13.58
N SER A 29 21.76 -6.64 14.03
CA SER A 29 23.02 -5.90 14.07
C SER A 29 23.49 -5.54 12.66
N MET A 30 23.41 -6.48 11.72
CA MET A 30 23.83 -6.28 10.34
C MET A 30 22.94 -5.27 9.61
N ILE A 31 21.61 -5.36 9.79
CA ILE A 31 20.65 -4.38 9.25
C ILE A 31 20.91 -2.98 9.81
N ARG A 32 21.15 -2.86 11.13
CA ARG A 32 21.48 -1.55 11.74
C ARG A 32 22.76 -0.96 11.16
N LEU A 33 23.78 -1.78 10.93
CA LEU A 33 25.05 -1.34 10.35
C LEU A 33 24.86 -0.89 8.88
N MET A 34 24.08 -1.65 8.11
CA MET A 34 23.74 -1.30 6.73
C MET A 34 22.98 0.03 6.64
N VAL A 35 21.97 0.23 7.51
CA VAL A 35 21.22 1.51 7.56
C VAL A 35 22.13 2.67 7.97
N MET A 36 23.02 2.47 8.94
CA MET A 36 23.97 3.51 9.36
C MET A 36 24.90 3.90 8.20
N MET A 37 25.40 2.93 7.42
CA MET A 37 26.21 3.19 6.23
C MET A 37 25.46 4.00 5.17
N ILE A 38 24.19 3.68 4.92
CA ILE A 38 23.36 4.43 3.96
C ILE A 38 23.17 5.88 4.40
N VAL A 39 22.90 6.12 5.69
CA VAL A 39 22.75 7.47 6.23
C VAL A 39 24.04 8.27 6.11
N VAL A 40 25.19 7.67 6.44
CA VAL A 40 26.50 8.32 6.33
C VAL A 40 26.82 8.66 4.87
N LEU A 41 26.65 7.72 3.94
CA LEU A 41 26.89 7.96 2.52
C LEU A 41 25.93 9.02 1.95
N GLY A 42 24.65 8.95 2.28
CA GLY A 42 23.66 9.95 1.89
C GLY A 42 24.05 11.35 2.38
N SER A 43 24.49 11.45 3.64
CA SER A 43 24.92 12.72 4.25
C SER A 43 26.16 13.29 3.55
N LEU A 44 27.15 12.43 3.24
CA LEU A 44 28.35 12.84 2.51
C LEU A 44 28.04 13.31 1.08
N ILE A 45 27.09 12.67 0.40
CA ILE A 45 26.65 13.07 -0.95
C ILE A 45 26.00 14.45 -0.93
N VAL A 46 25.15 14.73 0.07
CA VAL A 46 24.49 16.03 0.25
C VAL A 46 25.50 17.12 0.60
N LEU A 47 26.44 16.85 1.51
CA LEU A 47 27.52 17.80 1.87
C LEU A 47 28.41 18.14 0.68
N LYS A 48 28.66 17.18 -0.22
CA LYS A 48 29.50 17.38 -1.41
C LYS A 48 28.77 18.14 -2.53
N ASN A 49 27.44 18.10 -2.57
CA ASN A 49 26.63 18.75 -3.60
C ASN A 49 25.37 19.42 -2.99
N PRO A 50 25.47 20.66 -2.50
CA PRO A 50 24.36 21.35 -1.84
C PRO A 50 23.16 21.62 -2.76
N GLU A 51 23.34 21.59 -4.09
CA GLU A 51 22.21 21.68 -5.04
C GLU A 51 21.29 20.44 -5.00
N LEU A 52 21.83 19.27 -4.62
CA LEU A 52 21.03 18.06 -4.42
C LEU A 52 20.11 18.18 -3.22
N GLU A 53 20.48 18.96 -2.20
CA GLU A 53 19.60 19.24 -1.07
C GLU A 53 18.31 19.90 -1.57
N LYS A 54 18.41 20.98 -2.34
CA LYS A 54 17.23 21.67 -2.88
C LYS A 54 16.39 20.80 -3.82
N ASN A 55 17.02 19.97 -4.65
CA ASN A 55 16.30 19.14 -5.62
C ASN A 55 15.68 17.89 -4.98
N ILE A 56 16.36 17.27 -4.01
CA ILE A 56 15.87 16.10 -3.28
C ILE A 56 14.79 16.53 -2.30
N PHE A 57 15.01 17.55 -1.46
CA PHE A 57 14.04 18.05 -0.48
C PHE A 57 12.91 18.89 -1.08
N ASN A 58 12.88 19.07 -2.40
CA ASN A 58 11.70 19.61 -3.05
C ASN A 58 10.55 18.63 -2.87
N GLY A 59 9.50 19.02 -2.15
CA GLY A 59 8.47 18.10 -1.63
C GLY A 59 7.87 17.16 -2.68
N ALA A 60 7.75 17.61 -3.93
CA ALA A 60 7.26 16.80 -5.05
C ALA A 60 8.19 15.65 -5.47
N HIS A 61 9.51 15.83 -5.38
CA HIS A 61 10.50 14.80 -5.71
C HIS A 61 10.68 13.80 -4.56
N LEU A 62 10.71 14.27 -3.30
CA LEU A 62 10.65 13.37 -2.14
C LEU A 62 9.43 12.47 -2.22
N GLN A 63 8.25 13.05 -2.49
CA GLN A 63 7.02 12.29 -2.53
C GLN A 63 7.07 11.21 -3.64
N LYS A 64 7.61 11.53 -4.82
CA LYS A 64 7.84 10.53 -5.89
C LYS A 64 8.80 9.42 -5.48
N VAL A 65 9.93 9.75 -4.84
CA VAL A 65 10.92 8.76 -4.38
C VAL A 65 10.34 7.88 -3.29
N ILE A 66 9.58 8.46 -2.35
CA ILE A 66 8.88 7.72 -1.29
C ILE A 66 7.82 6.80 -1.89
N THR A 67 7.02 7.28 -2.86
CA THR A 67 6.02 6.45 -3.54
C THR A 67 6.67 5.29 -4.29
N TYR A 68 7.79 5.52 -5.00
CA TYR A 68 8.51 4.49 -5.73
C TYR A 68 9.14 3.44 -4.81
N LEU A 69 9.79 3.88 -3.72
CA LEU A 69 10.33 2.99 -2.70
C LEU A 69 9.22 2.18 -2.01
N SER A 70 8.08 2.82 -1.71
CA SER A 70 6.93 2.12 -1.16
C SER A 70 6.43 1.04 -2.12
N GLN A 71 6.27 1.33 -3.41
CA GLN A 71 5.84 0.33 -4.39
C GLN A 71 6.85 -0.81 -4.50
N THR A 72 8.14 -0.49 -4.60
CA THR A 72 9.19 -1.51 -4.72
C THR A 72 9.24 -2.42 -3.49
N VAL A 73 9.15 -1.85 -2.29
CA VAL A 73 9.15 -2.65 -1.04
C VAL A 73 7.86 -3.46 -0.90
N LEU A 74 6.71 -2.91 -1.30
CA LEU A 74 5.44 -3.64 -1.30
C LEU A 74 5.45 -4.82 -2.27
N ASP A 75 6.11 -4.72 -3.42
CA ASP A 75 6.26 -5.82 -4.37
C ASP A 75 7.12 -6.98 -3.83
N PHE A 76 7.97 -6.73 -2.82
CA PHE A 76 8.78 -7.74 -2.13
C PHE A 76 8.09 -8.34 -0.90
N LEU A 77 6.98 -7.76 -0.44
CA LEU A 77 6.21 -8.31 0.67
C LEU A 77 5.16 -9.29 0.11
N PRO A 78 5.00 -10.49 0.69
CA PRO A 78 3.89 -11.37 0.35
C PRO A 78 2.55 -10.64 0.56
N GLU A 79 1.54 -10.96 -0.26
CA GLU A 79 0.24 -10.24 -0.33
C GLU A 79 -0.46 -10.09 1.03
N ASP A 80 -0.15 -10.97 1.99
CA ASP A 80 -0.67 -11.00 3.36
C ASP A 80 0.00 -9.99 4.32
N MET A 81 1.06 -9.30 3.90
CA MET A 81 1.76 -8.24 4.66
C MET A 81 1.53 -6.83 4.10
N GLN A 82 0.45 -6.59 3.35
CA GLN A 82 0.02 -5.23 3.04
C GLN A 82 -0.45 -4.52 4.32
N VAL A 83 0.47 -3.75 4.92
CA VAL A 83 0.16 -2.81 5.99
C VAL A 83 -0.92 -1.86 5.45
N SER A 84 -2.08 -1.77 6.10
CA SER A 84 -3.18 -0.85 5.73
C SER A 84 -2.62 0.54 5.45
N GLN A 85 -2.37 0.83 4.18
CA GLN A 85 -2.10 2.19 3.75
C GLN A 85 -3.42 2.93 3.87
N ASP A 86 -3.43 4.05 4.59
CA ASP A 86 -4.58 4.93 4.60
C ASP A 86 -4.94 5.27 3.15
N VAL A 87 -6.05 4.69 2.69
CA VAL A 87 -6.53 4.82 1.32
C VAL A 87 -6.97 6.27 1.12
N SER A 88 -6.05 7.10 0.63
CA SER A 88 -6.31 8.51 0.38
C SER A 88 -6.00 8.89 -1.07
N TYR A 89 -6.85 9.74 -1.62
CA TYR A 89 -6.69 10.26 -2.97
C TYR A 89 -6.34 11.75 -2.92
N THR A 90 -5.38 12.14 -3.75
CA THR A 90 -5.05 13.55 -3.96
C THR A 90 -6.04 14.15 -4.94
N LYS A 91 -6.74 15.21 -4.51
CA LYS A 91 -7.65 15.97 -5.37
C LYS A 91 -6.85 16.85 -6.31
N LEU A 92 -7.12 16.76 -7.62
CA LEU A 92 -6.45 17.58 -8.64
C LEU A 92 -7.24 18.86 -8.91
N LYS A 93 -8.37 18.76 -9.62
CA LYS A 93 -9.25 19.90 -9.96
C LYS A 93 -10.68 19.41 -10.13
N GLY A 94 -11.64 20.14 -9.57
CA GLY A 94 -13.05 19.72 -9.57
C GLY A 94 -13.22 18.37 -8.88
N ASN A 95 -13.78 17.39 -9.60
CA ASN A 95 -14.03 16.04 -9.09
C ASN A 95 -13.02 15.01 -9.60
N TYR A 96 -11.84 15.45 -10.05
CA TYR A 96 -10.77 14.56 -10.51
C TYR A 96 -9.77 14.28 -9.39
N TYR A 97 -9.38 13.02 -9.29
CA TYR A 97 -8.54 12.47 -8.24
C TYR A 97 -7.44 11.59 -8.84
N GLN A 98 -6.36 11.45 -8.09
CA GLN A 98 -5.24 10.57 -8.37
C GLN A 98 -4.78 9.91 -7.06
N GLY A 99 -4.57 8.61 -7.09
CA GLY A 99 -3.98 7.83 -6.02
C GLY A 99 -2.47 7.65 -6.19
N ASN A 100 -1.85 6.95 -5.24
CA ASN A 100 -0.43 6.62 -5.29
C ASN A 100 -0.11 5.56 -6.36
N SER A 101 -1.10 4.77 -6.77
CA SER A 101 -1.03 3.79 -7.84
C SER A 101 -2.07 4.10 -8.92
N ASN A 102 -1.98 3.41 -10.06
CA ASN A 102 -2.96 3.49 -11.15
C ASN A 102 -4.24 2.67 -10.87
N GLN A 103 -4.51 2.37 -9.60
CA GLN A 103 -5.67 1.61 -9.16
C GLN A 103 -6.63 2.50 -8.37
N VAL A 104 -7.91 2.34 -8.65
CA VAL A 104 -8.99 2.82 -7.81
C VAL A 104 -9.32 1.69 -6.84
N VAL A 105 -9.11 1.95 -5.57
CA VAL A 105 -9.46 1.10 -4.43
C VAL A 105 -10.64 1.66 -3.64
N ALA A 106 -11.38 0.78 -2.98
CA ALA A 106 -12.51 1.15 -2.13
C ALA A 106 -12.04 1.91 -0.89
N LEU A 107 -12.70 3.04 -0.60
CA LEU A 107 -12.38 3.92 0.53
C LEU A 107 -12.94 3.39 1.86
N LYS A 108 -14.10 2.75 1.81
CA LYS A 108 -14.81 2.16 2.95
C LYS A 108 -15.51 0.88 2.48
N LEU A 109 -16.04 0.13 3.44
CA LEU A 109 -16.90 -1.00 3.18
C LEU A 109 -18.13 -0.53 2.38
N GLY A 110 -18.43 -1.25 1.29
CA GLY A 110 -19.58 -0.90 0.45
C GLY A 110 -19.93 -2.00 -0.54
N LYS A 111 -21.05 -1.77 -1.23
CA LYS A 111 -21.59 -2.68 -2.23
C LYS A 111 -21.66 -2.02 -3.60
N ILE A 112 -21.16 -2.73 -4.62
CA ILE A 112 -21.25 -2.29 -6.00
C ILE A 112 -22.71 -2.40 -6.45
N THR A 113 -23.29 -1.29 -6.89
CA THR A 113 -24.70 -1.24 -7.32
C THR A 113 -24.86 -1.32 -8.82
N ARG A 114 -23.94 -0.74 -9.59
CA ARG A 114 -24.01 -0.71 -11.04
C ARG A 114 -22.65 -0.56 -11.69
N ILE A 115 -22.43 -1.25 -12.80
CA ILE A 115 -21.22 -1.14 -13.60
C ILE A 115 -21.61 -0.75 -15.03
N ASN A 116 -20.97 0.30 -15.53
CA ASN A 116 -20.99 0.70 -16.94
C ASN A 116 -19.57 0.58 -17.50
N LYS A 117 -19.40 0.78 -18.81
CA LYS A 117 -18.12 0.55 -19.53
C LYS A 117 -16.91 1.28 -18.90
N ASP A 118 -17.10 2.49 -18.39
CA ASP A 118 -16.04 3.35 -17.83
C ASP A 118 -16.40 3.92 -16.45
N GLN A 119 -17.45 3.39 -15.82
CA GLN A 119 -18.02 3.91 -14.59
C GLN A 119 -18.51 2.80 -13.66
N VAL A 120 -18.23 2.94 -12.37
CA VAL A 120 -18.71 2.05 -11.31
C VAL A 120 -19.45 2.87 -10.27
N LYS A 121 -20.60 2.39 -9.83
CA LYS A 121 -21.36 2.94 -8.71
C LYS A 121 -21.31 1.99 -7.52
N MET A 122 -21.09 2.57 -6.36
CA MET A 122 -21.04 1.91 -5.07
C MET A 122 -21.97 2.65 -4.11
N ILE A 123 -22.53 1.91 -3.14
CA ILE A 123 -23.12 2.49 -1.94
C ILE A 123 -22.31 2.00 -0.74
N ASP A 124 -21.84 2.91 0.10
CA ASP A 124 -21.16 2.55 1.34
C ASP A 124 -22.15 2.16 2.45
N GLU A 125 -21.63 1.65 3.56
CA GLU A 125 -22.43 1.24 4.73
C GLU A 125 -23.26 2.39 5.35
N LYS A 126 -22.84 3.64 5.17
CA LYS A 126 -23.52 4.85 5.66
C LYS A 126 -24.55 5.37 4.66
N GLY A 127 -24.73 4.71 3.51
CA GLY A 127 -25.68 5.10 2.48
C GLY A 127 -25.18 6.20 1.54
N VAL A 128 -23.86 6.45 1.49
CA VAL A 128 -23.27 7.37 0.52
C VAL A 128 -23.12 6.67 -0.82
N GLU A 129 -23.74 7.22 -1.85
CA GLU A 129 -23.53 6.79 -3.23
C GLU A 129 -22.24 7.37 -3.78
N ILE A 130 -21.31 6.50 -4.15
CA ILE A 130 -20.02 6.86 -4.74
C ILE A 130 -20.03 6.44 -6.19
N THR A 131 -19.73 7.39 -7.09
CA THR A 131 -19.58 7.11 -8.51
C THR A 131 -18.15 7.36 -8.94
N PHE A 132 -17.50 6.30 -9.40
CA PHE A 132 -16.16 6.31 -10.01
C PHE A 132 -16.33 6.36 -11.53
N SER A 133 -15.66 7.26 -12.23
CA SER A 133 -15.75 7.38 -13.70
C SER A 133 -14.40 7.65 -14.33
N SER A 134 -14.30 7.49 -15.66
CA SER A 134 -13.04 7.49 -16.41
C SER A 134 -12.13 6.32 -16.01
N LEU A 135 -12.74 5.14 -15.84
CA LEU A 135 -12.07 3.88 -15.52
C LEU A 135 -11.71 3.12 -16.81
N LYS A 136 -10.71 2.24 -16.74
CA LYS A 136 -10.28 1.41 -17.87
C LYS A 136 -10.58 -0.08 -17.66
N ASP A 137 -9.93 -0.70 -16.67
CA ASP A 137 -10.07 -2.14 -16.42
C ASP A 137 -10.80 -2.34 -15.08
N ILE A 138 -12.10 -2.58 -15.15
CA ILE A 138 -12.96 -2.80 -13.97
C ILE A 138 -12.79 -4.26 -13.49
N GLN A 139 -12.44 -4.43 -12.22
CA GLN A 139 -12.10 -5.74 -11.62
C GLN A 139 -13.21 -6.29 -10.72
N VAL A 140 -14.21 -5.47 -10.39
CA VAL A 140 -15.35 -5.84 -9.55
C VAL A 140 -16.58 -6.22 -10.38
N LYS A 141 -17.54 -6.90 -9.73
CA LYS A 141 -18.82 -7.30 -10.31
C LYS A 141 -19.98 -6.55 -9.65
N GLU A 142 -21.10 -6.44 -10.36
CA GLU A 142 -22.32 -5.88 -9.77
C GLU A 142 -22.78 -6.72 -8.57
N LYS A 143 -23.32 -6.06 -7.55
CA LYS A 143 -23.74 -6.64 -6.26
C LYS A 143 -22.62 -7.22 -5.40
N GLN A 144 -21.37 -7.13 -5.83
CA GLN A 144 -20.21 -7.52 -5.01
C GLN A 144 -20.05 -6.56 -3.83
N GLU A 145 -19.78 -7.12 -2.66
CA GLU A 145 -19.32 -6.37 -1.49
C GLU A 145 -17.80 -6.25 -1.54
N VAL A 146 -17.31 -5.06 -1.23
CA VAL A 146 -15.88 -4.74 -1.23
C VAL A 146 -15.52 -4.04 0.07
N LYS A 147 -14.34 -4.38 0.60
CA LYS A 147 -13.78 -3.82 1.82
C LYS A 147 -12.86 -2.65 1.49
N GLN A 148 -12.56 -1.83 2.49
CA GLN A 148 -11.56 -0.78 2.34
C GLN A 148 -10.23 -1.38 1.84
N GLY A 149 -9.66 -0.77 0.81
CA GLY A 149 -8.43 -1.24 0.15
C GLY A 149 -8.64 -2.18 -1.04
N ASP A 150 -9.82 -2.77 -1.20
CA ASP A 150 -10.10 -3.66 -2.34
C ASP A 150 -10.03 -2.89 -3.67
N VAL A 151 -9.39 -3.50 -4.66
CA VAL A 151 -9.24 -2.90 -6.00
C VAL A 151 -10.57 -2.96 -6.76
N ILE A 152 -11.06 -1.79 -7.17
CA ILE A 152 -12.28 -1.62 -7.97
C ILE A 152 -11.94 -1.65 -9.46
N ALA A 153 -10.98 -0.84 -9.89
CA ALA A 153 -10.62 -0.68 -11.29
C ALA A 153 -9.22 -0.07 -11.47
N THR A 154 -8.72 -0.04 -12.70
CA THR A 154 -7.54 0.75 -13.09
C THR A 154 -7.92 2.06 -13.78
N TYR A 155 -7.02 3.03 -13.77
CA TYR A 155 -7.14 4.30 -14.50
C TYR A 155 -5.78 4.74 -15.06
N GLN A 156 -5.75 5.61 -16.07
CA GLN A 156 -4.51 6.00 -16.73
C GLN A 156 -3.77 7.16 -16.03
N GLN A 157 -4.39 8.34 -15.97
CA GLN A 157 -3.77 9.54 -15.40
C GLN A 157 -4.54 10.09 -14.21
N LYS A 158 -5.87 10.12 -14.34
CA LYS A 158 -6.80 10.60 -13.31
C LYS A 158 -8.13 9.91 -13.50
N PHE A 159 -8.89 9.78 -12.43
CA PHE A 159 -10.27 9.31 -12.48
C PHE A 159 -11.18 10.36 -11.83
N ARG A 160 -12.48 10.28 -12.11
CA ARG A 160 -13.48 11.16 -11.51
C ARG A 160 -14.19 10.43 -10.39
N MET A 161 -14.40 11.11 -9.27
CA MET A 161 -15.13 10.57 -8.14
C MET A 161 -16.16 11.58 -7.65
N THR A 162 -17.40 11.14 -7.47
CA THR A 162 -18.48 11.98 -6.93
C THR A 162 -19.23 11.25 -5.83
N PHE A 163 -19.59 11.99 -4.80
CA PHE A 163 -20.27 11.49 -3.62
C PHE A 163 -21.65 12.12 -3.54
N ARG A 164 -22.67 11.29 -3.30
CA ARG A 164 -24.04 11.74 -3.11
C ARG A 164 -24.62 11.10 -1.85
N TYR A 165 -25.07 11.92 -0.92
CA TYR A 165 -25.68 11.47 0.34
C TYR A 165 -27.08 12.07 0.43
N LEU A 166 -28.11 11.22 0.63
CA LEU A 166 -29.52 11.63 0.69
C LEU A 166 -29.94 12.54 -0.49
N GLY A 167 -29.42 12.25 -1.69
CA GLY A 167 -29.70 13.02 -2.91
C GLY A 167 -28.91 14.32 -3.08
N LYS A 168 -28.10 14.74 -2.11
CA LYS A 168 -27.23 15.93 -2.20
C LYS A 168 -25.79 15.54 -2.50
N ASN A 169 -25.13 16.31 -3.36
CA ASN A 169 -23.71 16.12 -3.62
C ASN A 169 -22.90 16.59 -2.40
N ILE A 170 -21.99 15.73 -1.93
CA ILE A 170 -21.05 16.06 -0.86
C ILE A 170 -19.61 16.06 -1.39
N THR A 171 -18.73 16.74 -0.69
CA THR A 171 -17.31 16.79 -0.99
C THR A 171 -16.57 15.58 -0.46
N TYR A 172 -15.37 15.33 -1.00
CA TYR A 172 -14.50 14.25 -0.52
C TYR A 172 -14.09 14.43 0.95
N GLN A 173 -13.86 15.66 1.40
CA GLN A 173 -13.51 15.93 2.80
C GLN A 173 -14.67 15.64 3.75
N GLU A 174 -15.89 16.02 3.37
CA GLU A 174 -17.10 15.68 4.14
C GLU A 174 -17.28 14.16 4.22
N TYR A 175 -17.07 13.45 3.10
CA TYR A 175 -17.15 11.99 3.07
C TYR A 175 -16.13 11.30 3.99
N LEU A 176 -14.90 11.80 4.05
CA LEU A 176 -13.87 11.26 4.95
C LEU A 176 -14.22 11.50 6.42
N GLY A 177 -14.87 12.62 6.74
CA GLY A 177 -15.32 12.95 8.10
C GLY A 177 -16.57 12.21 8.58
N MET A 178 -17.29 11.50 7.70
CA MET A 178 -18.49 10.73 8.03
C MET A 178 -18.17 9.38 8.64
#